data_AF-A0A6G0VK71-F1
#
_entry.id   AF-A0A6G0VK71-F1
#
_cell.length_a   1.000
_cell.length_b   1.000
_cell.length_c   1.000
_cell.angle_alpha   90.00
_cell.angle_beta   90.00
_cell.angle_gamma   90.00
#
_symmetry.space_group_name_H-M   'P 1'
#
loop_
_entity.id
_entity.type
_entity.pdbx_description
1 polymer ?
#
loop_
_entity_poly.entity_id
_entity_poly.type
_entity_poly.pdbx_seq_one_letter_code
_entity_poly.pdbx_strand_id
1 'polypeptide(L)'
;MENKSKRIKLECLKCGSVFNKDYRAKHERQQHNGKRVSVKHFGAPENPFKASKYLHKAYSPTVSYTSSTMKSIQNIEENNVDTCTSVEKDQSQLK
;
A
#
# COMPACT_ATOMS: atom_id res chain seq x y z
N MET A 1 -29.50 -1.97 -11.53
CA MET A 1 -28.78 -0.90 -10.81
C MET A 1 -27.41 -0.75 -11.46
N GLU A 2 -27.20 0.28 -12.27
CA GLU A 2 -25.86 0.56 -12.81
C GLU A 2 -24.95 1.03 -11.67
N ASN A 3 -23.99 0.20 -11.29
CA ASN A 3 -23.05 0.52 -10.24
C ASN A 3 -21.98 1.48 -10.83
N LYS A 4 -22.19 2.79 -10.68
CA LYS A 4 -21.26 3.81 -11.15
C LYS A 4 -19.99 3.76 -10.31
N SER A 5 -18.96 3.11 -10.85
CA SER A 5 -17.61 3.12 -10.29
C SER A 5 -17.12 4.57 -10.08
N LYS A 6 -16.63 4.87 -8.86
CA LYS A 6 -16.04 6.19 -8.56
C LYS A 6 -14.76 6.34 -9.37
N ARG A 7 -14.67 7.40 -10.19
CA ARG A 7 -13.46 7.69 -10.97
C ARG A 7 -12.27 7.97 -10.05
N ILE A 8 -11.19 7.23 -10.28
CA ILE A 8 -9.93 7.37 -9.54
C ILE A 8 -9.07 8.47 -10.19
N LYS A 9 -8.65 9.45 -9.40
CA LYS A 9 -7.68 10.48 -9.79
C LYS A 9 -6.25 10.03 -9.46
N LEU A 10 -5.35 10.19 -10.43
CA LEU A 10 -3.92 9.88 -10.34
C LEU A 10 -3.09 11.16 -10.47
N GLU A 11 -1.92 11.15 -9.86
CA GLU A 11 -0.89 12.18 -9.95
C GLU A 11 0.36 11.60 -10.61
N CYS A 12 0.87 12.28 -11.65
CA CYS A 12 2.12 11.89 -12.29
C CYS A 12 3.33 12.32 -11.46
N LEU A 13 4.19 11.37 -11.12
CA LEU A 13 5.41 11.65 -10.35
C LEU A 13 6.52 12.32 -11.17
N LYS A 14 6.36 12.43 -12.50
CA LYS A 14 7.33 13.10 -13.38
C LYS A 14 7.03 14.59 -13.56
N CYS A 15 5.77 14.97 -13.69
CA CYS A 15 5.36 16.36 -13.98
C CYS A 15 4.36 16.95 -12.97
N GLY A 16 3.91 16.18 -11.98
CA GLY A 16 2.97 16.63 -10.94
C GLY A 16 1.52 16.79 -11.41
N SER A 17 1.21 16.60 -12.69
CA SER A 17 -0.15 16.77 -13.20
C SER A 17 -1.11 15.70 -12.64
N VAL A 18 -2.37 16.09 -12.45
CA VAL A 18 -3.44 15.23 -11.91
C VAL A 18 -4.46 14.92 -13.01
N PHE A 19 -4.83 13.66 -13.17
CA PHE A 19 -5.78 13.21 -14.20
C PHE A 19 -6.54 11.95 -13.77
N ASN A 20 -7.68 11.64 -14.41
CA ASN A 20 -8.39 10.38 -14.13
C ASN A 20 -7.64 9.19 -14.71
N LYS A 21 -7.70 8.03 -14.03
CA LYS A 21 -7.03 6.78 -14.43
C LYS A 21 -7.24 6.41 -15.90
N ASP A 22 -8.44 6.61 -16.42
CA ASP A 22 -8.79 6.30 -17.82
C ASP A 22 -8.00 7.13 -18.84
N TYR A 23 -7.53 8.33 -18.44
CA TYR A 23 -6.75 9.22 -19.29
C TYR A 23 -5.24 9.01 -19.20
N ARG A 24 -4.76 7.99 -18.48
CA ARG A 24 -3.32 7.73 -18.31
C ARG A 24 -2.58 7.60 -19.65
N ALA A 25 -3.10 6.78 -20.57
CA ALA A 25 -2.47 6.57 -21.87
C ALA A 25 -2.46 7.84 -22.74
N LYS A 26 -3.44 8.74 -22.56
CA LYS A 26 -3.46 10.05 -23.22
C LYS A 26 -2.39 10.97 -22.63
N HIS A 27 -2.29 11.01 -21.31
CA HIS A 27 -1.29 11.78 -20.59
C HIS A 27 0.14 11.35 -20.97
N GLU A 28 0.44 10.05 -20.96
CA GLU A 28 1.76 9.52 -21.32
C GLU A 28 2.18 9.92 -22.74
N ARG A 29 1.26 9.86 -23.70
CA ARG A 29 1.52 10.28 -25.08
C ARG A 29 1.76 11.79 -25.21
N GLN A 30 0.92 12.60 -24.58
CA GLN A 30 0.94 14.06 -24.75
C GLN A 30 2.04 14.75 -23.94
N GLN A 31 2.33 14.27 -22.73
CA GLN A 31 3.25 14.92 -21.80
C GLN A 31 4.63 14.25 -21.74
N HIS A 32 4.72 12.99 -22.18
CA HIS A 32 5.93 12.18 -22.02
C HIS A 32 6.34 11.44 -23.29
N ASN A 33 5.85 11.86 -24.46
CA ASN A 33 6.16 11.27 -25.77
C ASN A 33 5.92 9.75 -25.80
N GLY A 34 4.93 9.26 -25.06
CA GLY A 34 4.59 7.83 -24.97
C GLY A 34 5.41 7.05 -23.93
N LYS A 35 6.35 7.68 -23.22
CA LYS A 35 7.07 7.02 -22.13
C LYS A 35 6.13 6.76 -20.96
N ARG A 36 6.20 5.55 -20.41
CA ARG A 36 5.43 5.17 -19.22
C ARG A 36 5.91 6.00 -18.03
N VAL A 37 4.97 6.51 -17.25
CA VAL A 37 5.28 7.29 -16.05
C VAL A 37 4.76 6.61 -14.81
N SER A 38 5.51 6.79 -13.72
CA SER A 38 5.08 6.39 -12.40
C SER A 38 4.00 7.36 -11.91
N VAL A 39 2.93 6.80 -11.35
CA VAL A 39 1.74 7.53 -10.90
C VAL A 39 1.38 7.05 -9.51
N LYS A 40 0.88 7.97 -8.68
CA LYS A 40 0.26 7.65 -7.38
C LYS A 40 -1.19 8.09 -7.37
N HIS A 41 -1.98 7.61 -6.42
CA HIS A 41 -3.31 8.16 -6.18
C HIS A 41 -3.17 9.60 -5.68
N PHE A 42 -4.00 10.49 -6.21
CA PHE A 42 -3.97 11.89 -5.78
C PHE A 42 -4.29 12.01 -4.29
N GLY A 43 -3.42 12.72 -3.54
CA GLY A 43 -3.55 12.88 -2.09
C GLY A 43 -3.16 11.65 -1.26
N ALA A 44 -2.69 10.57 -1.88
CA ALA A 44 -2.17 9.44 -1.12
C ALA A 44 -0.86 9.82 -0.42
N PRO A 45 -0.71 9.50 0.87
CA PRO A 45 0.55 9.69 1.57
C PRO A 45 1.63 8.80 0.93
N GLU A 46 2.88 9.29 0.93
CA GLU A 46 4.00 8.53 0.37
C GLU A 46 4.24 7.21 1.11
N ASN A 47 4.00 7.20 2.43
CA ASN A 47 4.00 5.99 3.23
C ASN A 47 2.72 5.93 4.09
N PRO A 48 1.81 4.98 3.83
CA PRO A 48 0.55 4.87 4.56
C PRO A 48 0.73 4.58 6.06
N PHE A 49 1.80 3.86 6.45
CA PHE A 49 2.09 3.53 7.85
C PHE A 49 2.78 4.67 8.61
N LYS A 50 3.46 5.59 7.91
CA LYS A 50 3.95 6.82 8.56
C LYS A 50 2.79 7.79 8.80
N ALA A 51 1.84 7.87 7.87
CA ALA A 51 0.68 8.76 8.00
C ALA A 51 -0.22 8.40 9.19
N SER A 52 -0.41 7.12 9.49
CA SER A 52 -1.23 6.69 10.63
C SER A 52 -0.70 7.14 11.98
N LYS A 53 0.63 7.26 12.14
CA LYS A 53 1.26 7.71 13.40
C LYS A 53 0.86 9.13 13.80
N TYR A 54 0.52 9.98 12.83
CA TYR A 54 0.11 11.36 13.10
C TYR A 54 -1.37 11.50 13.50
N LEU A 55 -2.21 10.48 13.25
CA LEU A 55 -3.63 10.50 13.62
C LEU A 55 -3.84 10.27 15.13
N HIS A 56 -2.93 9.55 15.79
CA HIS A 56 -3.02 9.24 17.22
C HIS A 56 -2.58 10.38 18.15
N LYS A 57 -1.99 11.47 17.63
CA LYS A 57 -1.57 12.60 18.47
C LYS A 57 -2.74 13.49 18.91
N ALA A 58 -3.91 13.36 18.27
CA ALA A 58 -5.11 14.12 18.59
C ALA A 58 -6.03 13.44 19.64
N TYR A 59 -5.82 12.15 19.94
CA TYR A 59 -6.57 11.43 20.96
C TYR A 59 -5.59 10.64 21.82
N SER A 60 -5.05 11.28 22.85
CA SER A 60 -4.49 10.56 23.98
C SER A 60 -5.64 10.26 24.95
N PRO A 61 -6.24 9.06 24.97
CA PRO A 61 -6.95 8.66 26.16
C PRO A 61 -5.85 8.51 27.22
N THR A 62 -5.92 9.32 28.28
CA THR A 62 -5.16 9.09 29.51
C THR A 62 -5.65 7.78 30.11
N VAL A 63 -5.19 6.65 29.58
CA VAL A 63 -5.35 5.35 30.22
C VAL A 63 -4.22 5.24 31.25
N SER A 64 -4.57 5.45 32.51
CA SER A 64 -3.72 5.10 33.64
C SER A 64 -3.50 3.59 33.62
N TYR A 65 -2.37 3.15 33.07
CA TYR A 65 -1.93 1.77 33.12
C TYR A 65 -1.60 1.44 34.58
N THR A 66 -2.57 0.91 35.32
CA THR A 66 -2.27 0.20 36.56
C THR A 66 -1.58 -1.09 36.13
N SER A 67 -0.28 -1.18 36.41
CA SER A 67 0.56 -2.34 36.20
C SER A 67 0.05 -3.51 37.04
N SER A 68 -0.89 -4.28 36.50
CA SER A 68 -1.21 -5.62 37.00
C SER A 68 -0.14 -6.57 36.48
N THR A 69 0.67 -7.05 37.42
CA THR A 69 1.71 -8.07 37.26
C THR A 69 1.25 -9.20 36.34
N MET A 70 1.83 -9.29 35.15
CA MET A 70 1.62 -10.42 34.25
C MET A 70 2.33 -11.64 34.85
N LYS A 71 1.56 -12.60 35.36
CA LYS A 71 2.09 -13.91 35.71
C LYS A 71 2.54 -14.61 34.41
N SER A 72 3.82 -15.00 34.43
CA SER A 72 4.51 -15.82 33.45
C SER A 72 3.68 -17.02 32.99
N ILE A 73 3.42 -17.15 31.69
CA ILE A 73 3.09 -18.44 31.08
C ILE A 73 4.41 -18.99 30.53
N GLN A 74 4.95 -19.97 31.24
CA GLN A 74 6.05 -20.79 30.75
C GLN A 74 5.49 -21.77 29.72
N ASN A 75 6.13 -21.81 28.55
CA ASN A 75 6.24 -22.91 27.59
C ASN A 75 4.97 -23.66 27.16
N ILE A 76 4.55 -23.45 25.91
CA ILE A 76 3.94 -24.53 25.12
C ILE A 76 4.92 -24.85 24.00
N GLU A 77 5.22 -26.14 23.93
CA GLU A 77 6.24 -26.79 23.13
C GLU A 77 6.04 -26.58 21.62
N GLU A 78 7.17 -26.72 20.94
CA GLU A 78 7.42 -26.64 19.52
C GLU A 78 6.41 -27.45 18.67
N ASN A 79 6.36 -27.10 17.37
CA ASN A 79 5.77 -27.80 16.22
C ASN A 79 4.53 -27.14 15.60
N ASN A 80 4.75 -26.11 14.76
CA ASN A 80 4.25 -26.21 13.40
C ASN A 80 5.08 -25.33 12.45
N VAL A 81 5.51 -25.96 11.36
CA VAL A 81 6.53 -25.51 10.43
C VAL A 81 6.05 -24.28 9.63
N ASP A 82 6.88 -23.24 9.62
CA ASP A 82 6.86 -22.17 8.63
C ASP A 82 7.09 -22.79 7.25
N THR A 83 6.10 -22.70 6.36
CA THR A 83 6.35 -22.91 4.91
C THR A 83 5.82 -21.73 4.12
N CYS A 84 6.62 -20.65 4.10
CA CYS A 84 6.60 -19.67 3.04
C CYS A 84 7.58 -20.14 1.95
N THR A 85 7.09 -20.87 0.97
CA THR A 85 7.87 -21.13 -0.26
C THR A 85 7.40 -20.17 -1.34
N SER A 86 8.22 -19.13 -1.54
CA SER A 86 8.38 -18.49 -2.85
C SER A 86 8.91 -19.55 -3.82
N VAL A 87 8.34 -19.66 -5.01
CA VAL A 87 8.98 -20.37 -6.12
C VAL A 87 9.18 -19.37 -7.25
N GLU A 88 10.44 -19.09 -7.50
CA GLU A 88 10.96 -18.31 -8.62
C GLU A 88 10.87 -19.09 -9.95
N LYS A 89 11.13 -18.35 -11.02
CA LYS A 89 11.08 -18.69 -12.46
C LYS A 89 11.97 -19.87 -12.88
N ASP A 90 11.62 -20.53 -14.00
CA ASP A 90 12.36 -20.50 -15.29
C ASP A 90 11.64 -21.37 -16.35
N GLN A 91 11.31 -20.82 -17.53
CA GLN A 91 12.02 -20.88 -18.83
C GLN A 91 12.27 -22.27 -19.44
N SER A 92 11.99 -22.34 -20.77
CA SER A 92 12.28 -23.42 -21.74
C SER A 92 11.35 -24.64 -21.67
N GLN A 93 10.80 -25.24 -22.74
CA GLN A 93 11.20 -25.41 -24.15
C GLN A 93 9.91 -25.37 -25.02
N LEU A 94 9.82 -24.86 -26.26
CA LEU A 94 10.55 -25.10 -27.51
C LEU A 94 10.68 -26.58 -27.90
N LYS A 95 9.63 -27.15 -28.51
CA LYS A 95 9.64 -27.75 -29.87
C LYS A 95 8.26 -28.29 -30.21
#